data_AF-A0A8H4AQU0-F1
#
_entry.id   AF-A0A8H4AQU0-F1
#
_cell.length_a   1.000
_cell.length_b   1.000
_cell.length_c   1.000
_cell.angle_alpha   90.00
_cell.angle_beta   90.00
_cell.angle_gamma   90.00
#
_symmetry.space_group_name_H-M   'P 1'
#
loop_
_entity.id
_entity.type
_entity.pdbx_description
1 polymer ?
#
loop_
_entity_poly.entity_id
_entity_poly.type
_entity_poly.pdbx_seq_one_letter_code
_entity_poly.pdbx_strand_id
1 'polypeptide(L)'
;MPEEYSNLMNQCWDPLPENRPTATQLNKQLCDWITAICDDPNPSEISNSFGMAEEKRWESIGREIENRQSSTYIIHKDAIYFSRIIDYRIIGG
;
A
#
# COMPACT_ATOMS: atom_id res chain seq x y z
N MET A 1 2.22 -6.00 -5.46
CA MET A 1 2.46 -4.54 -5.53
C MET A 1 2.69 -4.21 -6.99
N PRO A 2 2.11 -3.11 -7.53
CA PRO A 2 2.36 -2.69 -8.91
C PRO A 2 3.84 -2.38 -9.13
N GLU A 3 4.38 -2.77 -10.28
CA GLU A 3 5.79 -2.54 -10.63
C GLU A 3 6.09 -1.05 -10.73
N GLU A 4 5.13 -0.27 -11.26
CA GLU A 4 5.18 1.17 -11.40
C GLU A 4 5.43 1.86 -10.05
N TYR A 5 4.72 1.42 -9.00
CA TYR A 5 4.90 1.93 -7.65
C TYR A 5 6.26 1.54 -7.07
N SER A 6 6.67 0.28 -7.25
CA SER A 6 7.99 -0.18 -6.78
C SER A 6 9.14 0.60 -7.42
N ASN A 7 9.05 0.87 -8.73
CA ASN A 7 10.04 1.64 -9.45
C ASN A 7 10.10 3.09 -8.99
N LEU A 8 8.94 3.71 -8.72
CA LEU A 8 8.87 5.06 -8.14
C LEU A 8 9.51 5.11 -6.76
N MET A 9 9.22 4.13 -5.89
CA MET A 9 9.79 4.08 -4.55
C MET A 9 11.31 3.87 -4.57
N ASN A 10 11.81 3.03 -5.49
CA ASN A 10 13.25 2.86 -5.69
C ASN A 10 13.93 4.19 -6.07
N GLN A 11 13.30 5.01 -6.92
CA GLN A 11 13.83 6.35 -7.25
C GLN A 11 13.78 7.30 -6.05
N CYS A 12 12.71 7.28 -5.26
CA CYS A 12 12.60 8.08 -4.03
C CYS A 12 13.68 7.74 -2.99
N TRP A 13 14.14 6.49 -2.97
CA TRP A 13 15.14 5.99 -2.04
C TRP A 13 16.56 5.95 -2.60
N ASP A 14 16.82 6.63 -3.72
CA ASP A 14 18.17 6.68 -4.28
C ASP A 14 19.17 7.25 -3.25
N PRO A 15 20.34 6.60 -3.05
CA PRO A 15 21.36 7.07 -2.12
C PRO A 15 21.85 8.48 -2.46
N LEU A 16 21.86 8.84 -3.75
CA LEU A 16 22.23 10.15 -4.25
C LEU A 16 20.98 11.06 -4.29
N PRO A 17 20.92 12.15 -3.51
CA PRO A 17 19.77 13.03 -3.48
C PRO A 17 19.38 13.61 -4.85
N GLU A 18 20.35 13.84 -5.73
CA GLU A 18 20.16 14.36 -7.08
C GLU A 18 19.39 13.41 -8.02
N ASN A 19 19.37 12.12 -7.72
CA ASN A 19 18.63 11.12 -8.49
C ASN A 19 17.18 10.97 -8.02
N ARG A 20 16.85 11.53 -6.85
CA ARG A 20 15.50 11.46 -6.31
C ARG A 20 14.58 12.39 -7.10
N PRO A 21 13.33 11.98 -7.34
CA PRO A 21 12.35 12.85 -7.96
C PRO A 21 12.06 14.04 -7.04
N THR A 22 11.88 15.21 -7.65
CA THR A 22 11.38 16.39 -6.97
C THR A 22 9.93 16.20 -6.53
N ALA A 23 9.50 16.96 -5.52
CA ALA A 23 8.10 16.94 -5.09
C ALA A 23 7.11 17.25 -6.24
N THR A 24 7.49 18.14 -7.17
CA THR A 24 6.66 18.47 -8.35
C THR A 24 6.52 17.28 -9.30
N GLN A 25 7.60 16.54 -9.55
CA GLN A 25 7.56 15.33 -10.38
C GLN A 25 6.69 14.24 -9.74
N LEU A 26 6.85 14.02 -8.43
CA LEU A 26 6.03 13.09 -7.67
C LEU A 26 4.55 13.48 -7.73
N ASN A 27 4.23 14.74 -7.47
CA ASN A 27 2.85 15.22 -7.51
C ASN A 27 2.23 14.99 -8.88
N LYS A 28 2.95 15.33 -9.96
CA LYS A 28 2.45 15.11 -11.32
C LYS A 28 2.17 13.63 -11.58
N GLN A 29 3.15 12.76 -11.31
CA GLN A 29 3.03 11.32 -11.57
C GLN A 29 1.89 10.67 -10.77
N LEU A 30 1.75 11.04 -9.49
CA LEU A 30 0.66 10.53 -8.65
C LEU A 30 -0.71 11.05 -9.11
N CYS A 31 -0.81 12.32 -9.53
CA CYS A 31 -2.05 12.83 -10.12
C CYS A 31 -2.42 12.10 -11.42
N ASP A 32 -1.44 11.85 -12.30
CA ASP A 32 -1.66 11.10 -13.54
C ASP A 32 -2.17 9.67 -13.22
N TRP A 33 -1.60 8.99 -12.23
CA TRP A 33 -2.06 7.66 -11.79
C TRP A 33 -3.47 7.69 -11.20
N ILE A 34 -3.78 8.66 -10.33
CA ILE A 34 -5.12 8.83 -9.76
C ILE A 34 -6.13 9.02 -10.88
N THR A 35 -5.82 9.87 -11.87
CA THR A 35 -6.71 10.13 -13.01
C THR A 35 -6.93 8.83 -13.79
N ALA A 36 -5.85 8.11 -14.11
CA ALA A 36 -5.92 6.86 -14.87
C ALA A 36 -6.65 5.72 -14.15
N ILE A 37 -6.62 5.69 -12.81
CA ILE A 37 -7.23 4.63 -11.98
C ILE A 37 -8.68 4.97 -11.62
N CYS A 38 -8.98 6.23 -11.30
CA CYS A 38 -10.25 6.64 -10.71
C CYS A 38 -11.18 7.37 -11.67
N ASP A 39 -10.63 8.16 -12.60
CA ASP A 39 -11.40 9.13 -13.38
C ASP A 39 -11.56 8.73 -14.86
N ASP A 40 -10.63 7.95 -15.41
CA ASP A 40 -10.70 7.48 -16.81
C ASP A 40 -11.66 6.28 -16.92
N PRO A 41 -12.75 6.39 -17.70
CA PRO A 41 -13.66 5.26 -17.94
C PRO A 41 -13.03 4.15 -18.80
N ASN A 42 -11.91 4.43 -19.48
CA ASN A 42 -11.19 3.44 -20.28
C ASN A 42 -9.98 2.93 -19.49
N PRO A 43 -9.90 1.61 -19.22
CA PRO A 43 -8.79 1.08 -18.45
C PRO A 43 -7.46 1.20 -19.20
N SER A 44 -6.53 1.94 -18.63
CA SER A 44 -5.13 2.01 -19.04
C SER A 44 -4.31 0.83 -18.49
N GLU A 45 -3.10 0.63 -19.00
CA GLU A 45 -2.14 -0.36 -18.44
C GLU A 45 -1.88 -0.14 -16.96
N ILE A 46 -1.73 1.12 -16.53
CA ILE A 46 -1.58 1.47 -15.11
C ILE A 46 -2.80 1.06 -14.31
N SER A 47 -4.01 1.39 -14.77
CA SER A 47 -5.23 1.00 -14.05
C SER A 47 -5.35 -0.53 -13.92
N ASN A 48 -4.97 -1.28 -14.96
CA ASN A 48 -4.99 -2.73 -14.95
C ASN A 48 -3.93 -3.30 -13.98
N SER A 49 -2.70 -2.80 -14.01
CA SER A 49 -1.62 -3.22 -13.11
C SER A 49 -2.00 -3.01 -11.65
N PHE A 50 -2.53 -1.83 -11.33
CA PHE A 50 -2.99 -1.50 -9.97
C PHE A 50 -4.20 -2.35 -9.55
N GLY A 51 -5.17 -2.55 -10.44
CA GLY A 51 -6.33 -3.42 -10.19
C GLY A 51 -5.92 -4.87 -9.88
N MET A 52 -5.03 -5.45 -10.70
CA MET A 52 -4.52 -6.81 -10.48
C MET A 52 -3.72 -6.94 -9.18
N ALA A 53 -2.93 -5.93 -8.83
CA ALA A 53 -2.19 -5.94 -7.58
C ALA A 53 -3.10 -5.87 -6.35
N GLU A 54 -4.21 -5.12 -6.46
CA GLU A 54 -5.21 -4.99 -5.40
C GLU A 54 -6.02 -6.27 -5.23
N GLU A 55 -6.42 -6.92 -6.33
CA GLU A 55 -7.08 -8.23 -6.29
C GLU A 55 -6.23 -9.27 -5.55
N LYS A 56 -4.94 -9.40 -5.89
CA LYS A 56 -3.99 -10.27 -5.19
C LYS A 56 -3.82 -9.93 -3.71
N ARG A 57 -3.93 -8.64 -3.35
CA ARG A 57 -3.89 -8.18 -1.95
C ARG A 57 -5.11 -8.70 -1.21
N TRP A 58 -6.30 -8.59 -1.79
CA TRP A 58 -7.54 -9.11 -1.21
C TRP A 58 -7.54 -10.63 -1.06
N GLU A 59 -7.06 -11.38 -2.05
CA GLU A 59 -6.90 -12.83 -1.95
C GLU A 59 -5.96 -13.24 -0.81
N SER A 60 -4.87 -12.49 -0.63
CA SER A 60 -3.90 -12.76 0.44
C SER A 60 -4.48 -12.47 1.81
N ILE A 61 -5.23 -11.37 1.95
CA ILE A 61 -5.96 -11.03 3.18
C ILE A 61 -7.03 -12.10 3.48
N GLY A 62 -7.79 -12.55 2.48
CA GLY A 62 -8.79 -13.60 2.64
C GLY A 62 -8.17 -14.89 3.19
N ARG A 63 -7.09 -15.37 2.56
CA ARG A 63 -6.33 -16.54 3.03
C ARG A 63 -5.77 -16.34 4.43
N GLU A 64 -5.25 -15.15 4.74
CA GLU A 64 -4.80 -14.85 6.10
C GLU A 64 -5.95 -14.97 7.10
N ILE A 65 -7.11 -14.37 6.83
CA ILE A 65 -8.27 -14.43 7.74
C ILE A 65 -8.72 -15.88 7.96
N GLU A 66 -8.78 -16.69 6.90
CA GLU A 66 -9.08 -18.13 6.99
C GLU A 66 -8.06 -18.88 7.87
N ASN A 67 -6.76 -18.60 7.68
CA ASN A 67 -5.68 -19.18 8.47
C ASN A 67 -5.62 -18.64 9.92
N ARG A 68 -6.16 -17.44 10.17
CA ARG A 68 -6.15 -16.74 11.46
C ARG A 68 -7.25 -17.17 12.43
N GLN A 69 -7.95 -18.28 12.19
CA GLN A 69 -8.55 -19.04 13.30
C GLN A 69 -7.49 -19.44 14.36
N SER A 70 -6.18 -19.25 14.10
CA SER A 70 -5.12 -19.29 15.10
C SER A 70 -4.05 -18.19 14.89
N SER A 71 -4.36 -16.93 15.22
CA SER A 71 -3.36 -15.85 15.28
C SER A 71 -3.19 -15.33 16.71
N THR A 72 -2.31 -15.99 17.46
CA THR A 72 -1.66 -15.38 18.63
C THR A 72 -0.78 -14.23 18.15
N TYR A 73 -1.00 -13.04 18.68
CA TYR A 73 -0.13 -11.89 18.45
C TYR A 73 1.30 -12.27 18.87
N ILE A 74 2.22 -12.45 17.91
CA ILE A 74 3.62 -12.73 18.23
C ILE A 74 4.26 -11.39 18.63
N ILE A 75 4.22 -11.10 19.92
CA ILE A 75 4.95 -9.99 20.52
C ILE A 75 6.40 -10.43 20.66
N HIS A 76 7.32 -9.69 20.04
CA HIS A 76 8.74 -9.95 20.23
C HIS A 76 9.12 -9.73 21.71
N LYS A 77 9.89 -10.65 22.30
CA LYS A 77 10.22 -10.65 23.74
C LYS A 77 10.86 -9.34 24.25
N ASP A 78 11.57 -8.64 23.36
CA ASP A 78 12.27 -7.38 23.67
C ASP A 78 11.49 -6.14 23.16
N ALA A 79 10.22 -6.29 22.78
CA ALA A 79 9.41 -5.17 22.34
C ALA A 79 9.12 -4.22 23.51
N ILE A 80 9.56 -2.96 23.38
CA ILE A 80 9.23 -1.86 24.30
C ILE A 80 7.92 -1.13 23.90
N TYR A 81 7.41 -1.41 22.70
CA TYR A 81 6.15 -0.88 22.20
C TYR A 81 5.18 -2.02 21.91
N PHE A 82 4.02 -1.96 22.55
CA PHE A 82 2.92 -2.90 22.34
C PHE A 82 1.84 -2.17 21.55
N SER A 83 1.45 -2.74 20.41
CA SER A 83 0.30 -2.25 19.65
C SER A 83 -0.93 -2.22 20.55
N ARG A 84 -1.56 -1.04 20.69
CA ARG A 84 -2.85 -0.94 21.37
C ARG A 84 -3.93 -1.57 20.48
N ILE A 85 -4.76 -2.43 21.05
CA ILE A 85 -5.94 -2.94 20.36
C ILE A 85 -6.85 -1.74 20.07
N ILE A 86 -7.17 -1.52 18.80
CA ILE A 86 -8.16 -0.53 18.40
C ILE A 86 -9.53 -1.17 18.64
N ASP A 87 -10.14 -0.86 19.79
CA ASP A 87 -11.51 -1.27 20.10
C ASP A 87 -12.49 -0.22 19.58
N TYR A 88 -13.14 -0.52 18.46
CA TYR A 88 -14.14 0.33 17.83
C TYR A 88 -15.42 0.50 18.67
N ARG A 89 -15.63 -0.30 19.72
CA ARG A 89 -16.78 -0.16 20.63
C ARG A 89 -16.67 1.05 21.56
N ILE A 90 -15.48 1.62 21.72
CA ILE A 90 -15.23 2.75 22.63
C ILE A 90 -15.49 4.10 21.93
N ILE A 91 -15.61 4.12 20.60
CA ILE A 91 -15.67 5.37 19.79
C ILE A 91 -17.10 5.70 19.32
N GLY A 92 -18.10 4.89 19.68
CA GLY A 92 -19.52 5.16 19.42
C GLY A 92 -20.33 5.08 20.69
N GLY A 93 -20.39 6.19 21.43
CA GLY A 93 -21.29 6.42 22.56
C GLY A 93 -22.35 7.45 22.21
#